data_AF-W2MFY6-F1
#
_entry.id   AF-W2MFY6-F1
#
_cell.length_a   1.000
_cell.length_b   1.000
_cell.length_c   1.000
_cell.angle_alpha   90.00
_cell.angle_beta   90.00
_cell.angle_gamma   90.00
#
_symmetry.space_group_name_H-M   'P 1'
#
loop_
_entity.id
_entity.type
_entity.pdbx_description
1 polymer ?
#
loop_
_entity_poly.entity_id
_entity_poly.type
_entity_poly.pdbx_seq_one_letter_code
_entity_poly.pdbx_strand_id
1 'polypeptide(L)'
;MAMMRQMFEFMNTVQRQNQEQMSQMLQQQVLLQQQMLQAHVAAQKPQRKKGNPPQFNGQSNDDLELWLFSTEQYYSNYSEEMEAE
;
A
#
# COMPACT_ATOMS: atom_id res chain seq x y z
N MET A 1 -39.50 -30.00 26.14
CA MET A 1 -38.12 -29.85 25.64
C MET A 1 -38.00 -28.95 24.39
N ALA A 2 -39.10 -28.60 23.68
CA ALA A 2 -39.04 -27.77 22.47
C ALA A 2 -38.50 -26.34 22.70
N MET A 3 -38.85 -25.68 23.81
CA MET A 3 -38.43 -24.30 24.09
C MET A 3 -36.90 -24.15 24.29
N MET A 4 -36.25 -25.13 24.95
CA MET A 4 -34.78 -25.13 25.14
C MET A 4 -34.04 -25.25 23.81
N ARG A 5 -34.58 -26.04 22.88
CA ARG A 5 -34.02 -26.21 21.53
C ARG A 5 -34.12 -24.92 20.73
N GLN A 6 -35.26 -24.23 20.82
CA GLN A 6 -35.47 -22.94 20.17
C GLN A 6 -34.57 -21.83 20.74
N MET A 7 -34.38 -21.79 22.06
CA MET A 7 -33.43 -20.86 22.71
C MET A 7 -31.99 -21.10 22.25
N PHE A 8 -31.57 -22.38 22.14
CA PHE A 8 -30.24 -22.73 21.65
C PHE A 8 -30.03 -22.32 20.18
N GLU A 9 -31.01 -22.59 19.31
CA GLU A 9 -30.99 -22.20 17.90
C GLU A 9 -30.96 -20.66 17.73
N PHE A 10 -31.72 -19.93 18.55
CA PHE A 10 -31.70 -18.46 18.58
C PHE A 10 -30.34 -17.91 19.02
N MET A 11 -29.78 -18.45 20.09
CA MET A 11 -28.47 -17.99 20.60
C MET A 11 -27.35 -18.27 19.58
N ASN A 12 -27.42 -19.39 18.88
CA ASN A 12 -26.48 -19.75 17.82
C ASN A 12 -26.59 -18.81 16.61
N THR A 13 -27.82 -18.47 16.19
CA THR A 13 -28.05 -17.51 15.09
C THR A 13 -27.61 -16.10 15.45
N VAL A 14 -27.87 -15.64 16.67
CA VAL A 14 -27.39 -14.33 17.15
C VAL A 14 -25.86 -14.28 17.21
N GLN A 15 -25.22 -15.35 17.70
CA GLN A 15 -23.75 -15.42 17.75
C GLN A 15 -23.14 -15.36 16.34
N ARG A 16 -23.73 -16.08 15.39
CA ARG A 16 -23.26 -16.12 14.00
C ARG A 16 -23.42 -14.76 13.31
N GLN A 17 -24.57 -14.11 13.48
CA GLN A 17 -24.78 -12.75 12.97
C GLN A 17 -23.79 -11.75 13.53
N ASN A 18 -23.49 -11.81 14.84
CA ASN A 18 -22.56 -10.89 15.47
C ASN A 18 -21.14 -11.08 14.92
N GLN A 19 -20.74 -12.33 14.68
CA GLN A 19 -19.45 -12.66 14.08
C GLN A 19 -19.34 -12.18 12.63
N GLU A 20 -20.40 -12.36 11.83
CA GLU A 20 -20.47 -11.86 10.45
C GLU A 20 -20.42 -10.33 10.40
N GLN A 21 -21.15 -9.64 11.28
CA GLN A 21 -21.15 -8.18 11.36
C GLN A 21 -19.76 -7.63 11.74
N MET A 22 -19.09 -8.26 12.71
CA MET A 22 -17.73 -7.89 13.08
C MET A 22 -16.74 -8.12 11.93
N SER A 23 -16.85 -9.25 11.22
CA SER A 23 -16.03 -9.54 10.05
C SER A 23 -16.22 -8.50 8.94
N GLN A 24 -17.45 -8.07 8.68
CA GLN A 24 -17.73 -7.04 7.68
C GLN A 24 -17.16 -5.67 8.08
N MET A 25 -17.26 -5.30 9.36
CA MET A 25 -16.66 -4.07 9.87
C MET A 25 -15.14 -4.08 9.70
N LEU A 26 -14.49 -5.19 10.08
CA LEU A 26 -13.04 -5.33 9.96
C LEU A 26 -12.59 -5.24 8.50
N GLN A 27 -13.33 -5.89 7.61
CA GLN A 27 -13.02 -5.88 6.18
C GLN A 27 -13.13 -4.46 5.59
N GLN A 28 -14.15 -3.68 5.98
CA GLN A 28 -14.25 -2.27 5.59
C GLN A 28 -13.09 -1.43 6.13
N GLN A 29 -12.69 -1.63 7.38
CA GLN A 29 -11.57 -0.90 7.98
C GLN A 29 -10.24 -1.19 7.25
N VAL A 30 -10.00 -2.45 6.88
CA VAL A 30 -8.83 -2.84 6.08
C VAL A 30 -8.87 -2.17 4.71
N LEU A 31 -10.04 -2.16 4.06
CA LEU A 31 -10.19 -1.56 2.72
C LEU A 31 -9.89 -0.06 2.75
N LEU A 32 -10.38 0.65 3.78
CA LEU A 32 -10.10 2.08 3.96
C LEU A 32 -8.60 2.35 4.22
N GLN A 33 -7.95 1.56 5.08
CA GLN A 33 -6.50 1.69 5.30
C GLN A 33 -5.71 1.44 4.01
N GLN A 34 -6.12 0.46 3.21
CA GLN A 34 -5.46 0.16 1.94
C GLN A 34 -5.63 1.31 0.94
N GLN A 35 -6.81 1.91 0.85
CA GLN A 35 -7.04 3.09 0.01
C GLN A 35 -6.19 4.29 0.46
N MET A 36 -6.08 4.55 1.77
CA MET A 36 -5.23 5.63 2.26
C MET A 36 -3.75 5.40 1.95
N LEU A 37 -3.27 4.17 2.07
CA LEU A 37 -1.90 3.82 1.71
C LEU A 37 -1.66 3.99 0.21
N GLN A 38 -2.58 3.51 -0.64
CA GLN A 38 -2.48 3.70 -2.10
C GLN A 38 -2.52 5.17 -2.48
N ALA A 39 -3.40 5.98 -1.86
CA ALA A 39 -3.45 7.42 -2.10
C ALA A 39 -2.15 8.11 -1.67
N HIS A 40 -1.52 7.67 -0.57
CA HIS A 40 -0.23 8.19 -0.12
C HIS A 40 0.89 7.84 -1.11
N VAL A 41 0.94 6.60 -1.59
CA VAL A 41 1.91 6.16 -2.60
C VAL A 41 1.71 6.87 -3.94
N ALA A 42 0.46 7.02 -4.40
CA ALA A 42 0.15 7.75 -5.64
C ALA A 42 0.40 9.27 -5.51
N ALA A 43 0.21 9.84 -4.32
CA ALA A 43 0.51 11.25 -4.03
C ALA A 43 2.01 11.52 -3.88
N GLN A 44 2.82 10.49 -3.58
CA GLN A 44 4.25 10.51 -3.84
C GLN A 44 4.44 10.43 -5.36
N LYS A 45 4.10 11.52 -6.06
CA LYS A 45 4.66 11.76 -7.39
C LYS A 45 6.16 11.55 -7.24
N PRO A 46 6.80 10.71 -8.08
CA PRO A 46 8.24 10.71 -8.12
C PRO A 46 8.64 12.17 -8.33
N GLN A 47 9.36 12.74 -7.36
CA GLN A 47 9.71 14.15 -7.40
C GLN A 47 10.37 14.37 -8.76
N ARG A 48 9.70 15.09 -9.67
CA ARG A 48 10.29 15.47 -10.96
C ARG A 48 11.60 16.14 -10.61
N LYS A 49 12.70 15.49 -10.97
CA LYS A 49 14.03 15.85 -10.48
C LYS A 49 14.41 17.19 -11.09
N LYS A 50 14.31 18.27 -10.31
CA LYS A 50 14.73 19.63 -10.71
C LYS A 50 16.26 19.82 -10.63
N GLY A 51 17.04 18.76 -10.84
CA GLY A 51 18.49 18.79 -10.67
C GLY A 51 19.19 17.87 -11.66
N ASN A 52 20.50 18.07 -11.80
CA ASN A 52 21.35 17.21 -12.62
C ASN A 52 21.33 15.74 -12.12
N PRO A 53 21.58 14.76 -13.01
CA PRO A 53 21.75 13.37 -12.59
C PRO A 53 22.90 13.22 -11.58
N PRO A 54 22.84 12.23 -10.69
CA PRO A 54 23.94 11.89 -9.79
C PRO A 54 25.24 11.69 -10.58
N GLN A 55 26.33 12.33 -10.13
CA GLN A 55 27.66 12.19 -10.74
C GLN A 55 28.52 11.22 -9.92
N PHE A 56 29.36 10.45 -10.61
CA PHE A 56 30.35 9.56 -10.00
C PHE A 56 31.74 9.97 -10.48
N ASN A 57 32.62 10.32 -9.54
CA ASN A 57 33.95 10.84 -9.85
C ASN A 57 35.03 9.74 -9.79
N GLY A 58 34.66 8.53 -9.38
CA GLY A 58 35.58 7.39 -9.25
C GLY A 58 36.58 7.55 -8.11
N GLN A 59 36.28 8.40 -7.13
CA GLN A 59 37.15 8.62 -5.98
C GLN A 59 36.97 7.49 -4.95
N SER A 60 37.99 7.23 -4.13
CA SER A 60 37.95 6.15 -3.13
C SER A 60 36.90 6.34 -2.02
N ASN A 61 36.38 7.55 -1.87
CA ASN A 61 35.28 7.92 -0.98
C ASN A 61 33.91 7.92 -1.69
N ASP A 62 33.88 7.69 -3.00
CA ASP A 62 32.62 7.59 -3.72
C ASP A 62 32.00 6.21 -3.45
N ASP A 63 30.74 6.20 -3.04
CA ASP A 63 29.97 4.99 -2.84
C ASP A 63 29.31 4.59 -4.17
N LEU A 64 29.84 3.52 -4.77
CA LEU A 64 29.36 2.98 -6.05
C LEU A 64 27.91 2.50 -5.95
N GLU A 65 27.57 1.82 -4.86
CA GLU A 65 26.23 1.24 -4.67
C GLU A 65 25.20 2.35 -4.49
N LEU A 66 25.55 3.37 -3.71
CA LEU A 66 24.70 4.54 -3.54
C LEU A 66 24.51 5.32 -4.85
N TRP A 67 25.56 5.45 -5.66
CA TRP A 67 25.48 6.12 -6.96
C TRP A 67 24.61 5.35 -7.95
N LEU A 68 24.76 4.02 -8.03
CA LEU A 68 23.92 3.16 -8.87
C LEU A 68 22.45 3.28 -8.47
N PHE A 69 22.14 3.12 -7.19
CA PHE A 69 20.77 3.26 -6.68
C PHE A 69 20.19 4.65 -7.00
N SER A 70 20.94 5.72 -6.75
CA SER A 70 20.49 7.09 -7.02
C SER A 70 20.22 7.36 -8.51
N THR A 71 21.01 6.72 -9.38
CA THR A 71 20.90 6.81 -10.84
C THR A 71 19.67 6.03 -11.35
N GLU A 72 19.44 4.81 -10.86
CA GLU A 72 18.23 4.04 -11.17
C GLU A 72 16.96 4.80 -10.75
N GLN A 73 16.96 5.36 -9.54
CA GLN A 73 15.87 6.22 -9.06
C GLN A 73 15.74 7.52 -9.87
N TYR A 74 16.81 7.97 -10.57
CA TYR A 74 16.76 9.15 -11.44
C TYR A 74 16.02 8.89 -12.74
N TYR A 75 16.23 7.72 -13.32
CA TYR A 75 15.63 7.35 -14.60
C TYR A 75 14.40 6.44 -14.47
N SER A 76 13.91 6.17 -13.26
CA SER A 76 12.79 5.26 -13.02
C SER A 76 11.48 5.66 -13.73
N ASN A 77 11.30 6.94 -14.06
CA ASN A 77 10.09 7.45 -14.73
C ASN A 77 10.34 7.88 -16.18
N TYR A 78 11.49 7.54 -16.75
CA TYR A 78 11.85 7.95 -18.11
C TYR A 78 10.90 7.36 -19.17
N SER A 79 10.27 6.22 -18.89
CA SER A 79 9.23 5.64 -19.76
C SER A 79 7.96 6.49 -19.84
N GLU A 80 7.57 7.19 -18.76
CA GLU A 80 6.38 8.04 -18.75
C GLU A 80 6.59 9.35 -19.54
N GLU A 81 7.84 9.79 -19.71
CA GLU A 81 8.16 10.99 -20.50
C GLU A 81 8.15 10.70 -22.01
N MET A 82 8.49 9.49 -22.44
CA MET A 82 8.47 9.06 -23.86
C MET A 82 7.06 8.77 -24.40
N GLU A 83 6.09 8.43 -23.54
CA GLU A 83 4.70 8.20 -23.94
C GLU A 83 3.84 9.49 -23.93
N ALA A 84 4.37 10.59 -23.40
CA ALA A 84 3.68 11.88 -23.28
C ALA A 84 4.07 12.90 -24.37
N GLU A 85 4.99 12.55 -25.28
CA GLU A 85 5.28 13.26 -26.55
C GLU A 85 4.51 12.64 -27.73
#